data_AF-A0A2G6VUQ8-F1
#
_entry.id   AF-A0A2G6VUQ8-F1
#
_cell.length_a   1.000
_cell.length_b   1.000
_cell.length_c   1.000
_cell.angle_alpha   90.00
_cell.angle_beta   90.00
_cell.angle_gamma   90.00
#
_symmetry.space_group_name_H-M   'P 1'
#
loop_
_entity.id
_entity.type
_entity.pdbx_description
1 polymer ?
#
loop_
_entity_poly.entity_id
_entity_poly.type
_entity_poly.pdbx_seq_one_letter_code
_entity_poly.pdbx_strand_id
1 'polypeptide(L)' 'MKLLQVKINKILLVVLFLMCQISFGQTSAEKLLHGKIRVDSAYISGINILNLVNEKTSISNSDGEFFIMAKANC' A
#
# COMPACT_ATOMS: atom_id res chain seq x y z
N MET A 1 -10.92 -38.88 21.71
CA MET A 1 -10.06 -38.00 20.88
C MET A 1 -8.91 -37.53 21.75
N LYS A 2 -7.70 -38.09 21.61
CA LYS A 2 -6.53 -37.61 22.36
C LYS A 2 -6.23 -36.20 21.85
N LEU A 3 -6.51 -35.17 22.65
CA LEU A 3 -5.96 -33.84 22.38
C LEU A 3 -4.45 -33.99 22.38
N LEU A 4 -3.82 -33.64 21.26
CA LEU A 4 -2.38 -33.58 21.14
C LEU A 4 -1.88 -32.61 22.22
N GLN A 5 -1.28 -33.14 23.29
CA GLN A 5 -0.63 -32.33 24.32
C GLN A 5 0.66 -31.78 23.70
N VAL A 6 0.54 -30.64 23.01
CA VAL A 6 1.70 -29.95 22.45
C VAL A 6 2.45 -29.31 23.60
N LYS A 7 3.58 -29.92 23.99
CA LYS A 7 4.53 -29.29 24.91
C LYS A 7 5.23 -28.16 24.17
N ILE A 8 4.65 -26.96 24.22
CA ILE A 8 5.18 -25.78 23.54
C ILE A 8 6.47 -25.35 24.23
N ASN A 9 7.59 -25.44 23.51
CA ASN A 9 8.86 -24.89 23.95
C ASN A 9 8.73 -23.36 24.02
N LYS A 10 9.17 -22.73 25.12
CA LYS A 10 9.16 -21.27 25.27
C LYS A 10 9.89 -20.56 24.13
N ILE A 11 10.97 -21.16 23.62
CA ILE A 11 11.73 -20.63 22.47
C ILE A 11 10.87 -20.66 21.21
N LEU A 12 10.14 -21.75 20.97
CA LEU A 12 9.25 -21.88 19.82
C LEU A 12 8.12 -20.84 19.88
N LEU A 13 7.58 -20.58 21.07
CA LEU A 13 6.56 -19.54 21.27
C LEU A 13 7.10 -18.15 20.94
N VAL A 14 8.32 -17.82 21.38
CA VAL A 14 8.96 -16.53 21.08
C VAL A 14 9.23 -16.38 19.58
N VAL A 15 9.73 -17.43 18.92
CA VAL A 15 9.97 -17.42 17.47
C VAL A 15 8.66 -17.22 16.71
N LEU A 16 7.60 -17.94 17.08
CA LEU A 16 6.28 -17.77 16.46
C LEU A 16 5.74 -16.36 16.65
N PHE A 17 5.89 -15.80 17.86
CA PHE A 17 5.51 -14.42 18.15
C PHE A 17 6.28 -13.43 17.26
N LEU A 18 7.59 -13.57 17.12
CA LEU A 18 8.41 -12.71 16.26
C LEU A 18 8.01 -12.83 14.78
N MET A 19 7.74 -14.04 14.29
CA MET A 19 7.29 -14.26 12.91
C MET A 19 5.94 -13.61 12.62
N CYS A 20 5.01 -13.63 13.59
CA CYS A 20 3.77 -12.87 13.49
C CYS A 20 4.06 -11.37 13.35
N GLN A 21 4.92 -10.80 14.21
CA GLN A 21 5.25 -9.37 14.15
C GLN A 21 5.87 -8.97 12.80
N ILE A 22 6.78 -9.78 12.24
CA ILE A 22 7.39 -9.50 10.93
C ILE A 22 6.32 -9.51 9.83
N SER A 23 5.40 -10.49 9.86
CA SER A 23 4.32 -10.60 8.87
C SER A 23 3.36 -9.41 8.91
N PHE A 24 3.01 -8.93 10.10
CA PHE A 24 2.11 -7.76 10.26
C PHE A 24 2.83 -6.42 10.08
N GLY A 25 4.15 -6.36 10.29
CA GLY A 25 4.96 -5.14 10.16
C GLY A 25 5.42 -4.83 8.73
N GLN A 26 5.36 -5.80 7.81
CA GLN A 26 5.65 -5.60 6.39
C GLN A 26 4.49 -4.88 5.68
N THR A 27 4.24 -3.62 6.01
CA THR A 27 3.33 -2.79 5.21
C THR A 27 4.12 -2.13 4.09
N SER A 28 3.79 -2.44 2.83
CA SER A 28 4.08 -1.51 1.74
C SER A 28 3.07 -0.38 1.87
N ALA A 29 3.35 0.56 2.78
CA ALA A 29 2.48 1.69 3.07
C ALA A 29 2.34 2.55 1.80
N GLU A 30 1.28 2.27 1.05
CA GLU A 30 0.81 3.15 0.01
C GLU A 30 -0.10 4.20 0.64
N LYS A 31 0.11 5.45 0.24
CA LYS A 31 -0.76 6.55 0.57
C LYS A 31 -1.53 6.94 -0.68
N LEU A 32 -2.82 7.22 -0.51
CA LEU A 32 -3.61 7.82 -1.57
C LEU A 32 -3.14 9.25 -1.79
N LEU A 33 -2.60 9.51 -2.98
CA LEU A 33 -2.31 10.87 -3.45
C LEU A 33 -3.55 11.38 -4.18
N HIS A 34 -3.95 12.60 -3.81
CA HIS A 34 -4.96 13.37 -4.50
C HIS A 34 -4.27 14.60 -5.12
N GLY A 35 -4.30 14.71 -6.43
CA GLY A 35 -3.66 15.78 -7.17
C GLY A 35 -4.54 16.33 -8.28
N LYS A 36 -4.10 17.44 -8.90
CA LYS A 36 -4.80 18.12 -9.98
C LYS A 36 -3.84 18.51 -11.10
N ILE A 37 -4.23 18.27 -12.35
CA ILE A 37 -3.49 18.61 -13.56
C ILE A 37 -4.12 19.83 -14.21
N ARG A 38 -3.30 20.82 -14.56
CA ARG A 38 -3.70 22.08 -15.20
C ARG A 38 -2.72 22.46 -16.31
N VAL A 39 -3.22 23.05 -17.38
CA VAL A 39 -2.42 23.76 -18.38
C VAL A 39 -2.96 25.18 -18.43
N ASP A 40 -2.08 26.15 -18.21
CA ASP A 40 -2.45 27.53 -17.90
C ASP A 40 -3.48 27.58 -16.76
N SER A 41 -4.66 28.16 -17.03
CA SER A 41 -5.79 28.25 -16.10
C SER A 41 -6.87 27.18 -16.35
N ALA A 42 -6.67 26.27 -17.31
CA ALA A 42 -7.65 25.26 -17.68
C ALA A 42 -7.38 23.91 -16.98
N TYR A 43 -8.46 23.24 -16.58
CA TYR A 43 -8.42 21.88 -16.06
C TYR A 43 -8.49 20.88 -17.21
N ILE A 44 -7.67 19.85 -17.17
CA ILE A 44 -7.61 18.87 -18.26
C ILE A 44 -8.05 17.49 -17.78
N SER A 45 -9.07 16.96 -18.47
CA SER A 45 -9.58 15.61 -18.32
C SER A 45 -8.90 14.63 -19.28
N GLY A 46 -8.84 13.35 -18.91
CA GLY A 46 -8.37 12.28 -19.78
C GLY A 46 -6.85 12.14 -19.87
N ILE A 47 -6.09 12.79 -18.99
CA ILE A 47 -4.63 12.60 -18.92
C ILE A 47 -4.33 11.29 -18.23
N ASN A 48 -3.47 10.46 -18.83
CA ASN A 48 -2.98 9.24 -18.21
C ASN A 48 -1.79 9.54 -17.28
N ILE A 49 -1.92 9.17 -16.01
CA ILE A 49 -0.89 9.30 -14.99
C ILE A 49 -0.33 7.91 -14.68
N LEU A 50 0.98 7.75 -14.76
CA LEU A 50 1.70 6.52 -14.39
C LEU A 50 2.57 6.78 -13.17
N ASN A 51 2.39 6.00 -12.11
CA ASN A 51 3.30 5.96 -10.99
C ASN A 51 4.47 5.02 -11.30
N LEU A 52 5.69 5.56 -11.39
CA LEU A 52 6.88 4.78 -11.71
C LEU A 52 7.37 3.86 -10.58
N VAL A 53 6.88 4.05 -9.34
CA VAL A 53 7.32 3.27 -8.18
C VAL A 53 6.56 1.95 -8.05
N ASN A 54 5.27 1.95 -8.37
CA ASN A 54 4.40 0.77 -8.24
C ASN A 54 3.60 0.45 -9.51
N GLU A 55 3.92 1.11 -10.62
CA GLU A 55 3.34 0.90 -11.95
C GLU A 55 1.82 1.11 -12.04
N LYS A 56 1.20 1.69 -11.00
CA LYS A 56 -0.23 2.00 -11.00
C LYS A 56 -0.51 3.16 -11.91
N THR A 57 -1.69 3.14 -12.53
CA THR A 57 -2.16 4.21 -13.39
C THR A 57 -3.44 4.85 -12.86
N SER A 58 -3.67 6.10 -13.26
CA SER A 58 -4.89 6.84 -12.99
C SER A 58 -5.17 7.79 -14.14
N ILE A 59 -6.41 8.26 -14.27
CA ILE A 59 -6.82 9.20 -15.31
C ILE A 59 -7.44 10.43 -14.66
N SER A 60 -7.11 11.63 -15.16
CA SER A 60 -7.72 12.86 -14.67
C SER A 60 -9.19 12.98 -15.06
N ASN A 61 -10.03 13.48 -14.14
CA ASN A 61 -11.45 13.70 -14.37
C ASN A 61 -11.74 15.09 -14.99
N SER A 62 -13.02 15.44 -15.13
CA SER A 62 -13.48 16.74 -15.68
C SER A 62 -12.95 17.97 -14.93
N ASP A 63 -12.61 17.82 -13.65
CA ASP A 63 -12.06 18.88 -12.80
C ASP A 63 -10.51 18.88 -12.78
N GLY A 64 -9.90 18.04 -13.62
CA GLY A 64 -8.46 17.80 -13.69
C GLY A 64 -7.91 17.00 -12.51
N GLU A 65 -8.77 16.45 -11.65
CA GLU A 65 -8.37 15.72 -10.45
C GLU A 65 -8.02 14.27 -10.76
N PHE A 66 -7.07 13.73 -10.01
CA PHE A 66 -6.73 12.31 -10.05
C PHE A 66 -6.47 11.78 -8.63
N PHE A 67 -6.72 10.48 -8.48
CA PHE A 67 -6.44 9.72 -7.28
C PHE A 67 -5.52 8.56 -7.65
N ILE A 68 -4.38 8.43 -6.98
CA ILE A 68 -3.41 7.36 -7.26
C ILE A 68 -2.77 6.88 -5.96
N MET A 69 -2.65 5.56 -5.82
CA MET A 69 -1.92 4.98 -4.69
C MET A 69 -0.42 5.10 -4.96
N ALA A 70 0.31 5.73 -4.05
CA ALA A 70 1.76 5.89 -4.15
C ALA A 70 2.45 5.42 -2.88
N LYS A 71 3.55 4.68 -3.06
CA LYS A 71 4.45 4.33 -1.96
C LYS A 71 5.29 5.56 -1.63
N ALA A 72 5.29 5.98 -0.37
CA ALA A 72 6.25 6.98 0.09
C ALA A 72 7.64 6.34 0.06
N ASN A 73 8.64 7.06 -0.44
CA ASN A 73 10.02 6.67 -0.22
C ASN A 73 10.30 6.91 1.27
N CYS A 74 10.33 5.84 2.05
CA CYS A 74 10.80 5.85 3.43
C CYS A 74 12.33 5.89 3.45
#